data_AF-A0A9P3IPT3-F1
#
_entry.id   AF-A0A9P3IPT3-F1
#
_cell.length_a   1.000
_cell.length_b   1.000
_cell.length_c   1.000
_cell.angle_alpha   90.00
_cell.angle_beta   90.00
_cell.angle_gamma   90.00
#
_symmetry.space_group_name_H-M   'P 1'
#
loop_
_entity.id
_entity.type
_entity.pdbx_description
1 polymer ?
#
loop_
_entity_poly.entity_id
_entity_poly.type
_entity_poly.pdbx_seq_one_letter_code
_entity_poly.pdbx_strand_id
1 'polypeptide(L)'
;MTDEHHGLVARLRVRIPHLVGVHCIAHRESLAVKDAAAAFPDFKIINDVIRALGEIVGQSTPWYERFKYLQMVIHNTNLEHQGLYLIRWLSHGDAIKRLCSILGAAIIVLIEYNHKLAPVVKTLKFYYCLYFLADVLAQMNTLNRFFQRRSVDITLVS
;
A
#
# COMPACT_ATOMS: atom_id res chain seq x y z
N MET A 1 10.58 15.40 -1.41
CA MET A 1 11.21 16.73 -1.27
C MET A 1 10.14 17.79 -1.33
N THR A 2 9.98 18.59 -0.28
CA THR A 2 9.27 19.89 -0.39
C THR A 2 10.27 20.95 -0.80
N ASP A 3 9.85 21.84 -1.70
CA ASP A 3 10.63 22.95 -2.24
C ASP A 3 11.28 23.79 -1.12
N GLU A 4 12.59 24.01 -1.27
CA GLU A 4 13.47 24.68 -0.31
C GLU A 4 13.08 26.15 -0.09
N HIS A 5 12.34 26.74 -1.03
CA HIS A 5 11.92 28.14 -0.98
C HIS A 5 10.44 28.36 -0.60
N HIS A 6 9.58 27.34 -0.72
CA HIS A 6 8.14 27.49 -0.52
C HIS A 6 7.56 26.65 0.63
N GLY A 7 8.36 25.77 1.25
CA GLY A 7 7.94 24.94 2.37
C GLY A 7 7.57 25.73 3.64
N LEU A 8 6.77 25.11 4.51
CA LEU A 8 6.33 25.70 5.79
C LEU A 8 7.52 26.25 6.60
N VAL A 9 8.61 25.47 6.70
CA VAL A 9 9.83 25.88 7.41
C VAL A 9 10.45 27.14 6.79
N ALA A 10 10.54 27.21 5.46
CA ALA A 10 11.09 28.37 4.75
C ALA A 10 10.25 29.63 5.03
N ARG A 11 8.91 29.51 5.00
CA ARG A 11 7.98 30.62 5.31
C ARG A 11 8.07 31.07 6.77
N LEU A 12 8.21 30.13 7.70
CA LEU A 12 8.32 30.46 9.13
C LEU A 12 9.67 31.07 9.50
N ARG A 13 10.75 30.71 8.80
CA ARG A 13 12.09 31.29 9.01
C ARG A 13 12.16 32.79 8.78
N VAL A 14 11.27 33.35 7.94
CA VAL A 14 11.14 34.80 7.76
C VAL A 14 10.81 35.51 9.09
N ARG A 15 10.04 34.87 9.97
CA ARG A 15 9.66 35.41 11.29
C ARG A 15 10.51 34.85 12.43
N ILE A 16 11.08 33.67 12.26
CA ILE A 16 11.88 32.98 13.28
C ILE A 16 13.20 32.52 12.61
N PRO A 17 14.21 33.40 12.53
CA PRO A 17 15.45 33.12 11.77
C PRO A 17 16.18 31.85 12.22
N HIS A 18 16.07 31.50 13.50
CA HIS A 18 16.73 30.33 14.10
C HIS A 18 15.87 29.05 14.09
N LEU A 19 14.74 29.04 13.38
CA LEU A 19 13.89 27.83 13.29
C LEU A 19 14.63 26.68 12.59
N VAL A 20 14.76 25.58 13.31
CA VAL A 20 15.26 24.30 12.77
C VAL A 20 14.06 23.45 12.35
N GLY A 21 13.94 23.20 11.04
CA GLY A 21 12.97 22.25 10.52
C GLY A 21 13.54 20.85 10.62
N VAL A 22 12.89 19.98 11.39
CA VAL A 22 13.22 18.55 11.44
C VAL A 22 12.09 17.78 10.79
N HIS A 23 12.42 16.90 9.84
CA HIS A 23 11.44 16.01 9.25
C HIS A 23 11.11 14.88 10.22
N CYS A 24 9.83 14.54 10.35
CA CYS A 24 9.37 13.41 11.13
C CYS A 24 10.05 12.12 10.65
N ILE A 25 10.58 11.32 11.57
CA ILE A 25 11.27 10.06 11.25
C ILE A 25 10.32 9.05 10.58
N ALA A 26 9.04 9.02 10.96
CA ALA A 26 8.02 8.23 10.27
C ALA A 26 7.82 8.68 8.81
N HIS A 27 7.96 9.98 8.52
CA HIS A 27 7.90 10.46 7.14
C HIS A 27 9.15 10.06 6.35
N ARG A 28 10.34 10.13 6.96
CA ARG A 28 11.60 9.72 6.33
C ARG A 28 11.62 8.23 6.01
N GLU A 29 11.16 7.39 6.94
CA GLU A 29 11.00 5.95 6.72
C GLU A 29 10.04 5.70 5.54
N SER A 30 8.89 6.36 5.52
CA SER A 30 7.91 6.20 4.44
C SER A 30 8.48 6.59 3.06
N LEU A 31 9.33 7.61 3.00
CA LEU A 31 10.06 7.96 1.77
C LEU A 31 11.07 6.87 1.38
N ALA A 32 11.84 6.35 2.34
CA ALA A 32 12.83 5.30 2.06
C ALA A 32 12.17 4.04 1.49
N VAL A 33 11.02 3.61 2.03
CA VAL A 33 10.31 2.44 1.48
C VAL A 33 9.71 2.76 0.11
N LYS A 34 9.21 3.98 -0.12
CA LYS A 34 8.74 4.42 -1.45
C LYS A 34 9.86 4.35 -2.49
N ASP A 35 11.05 4.84 -2.15
CA ASP A 35 12.20 4.84 -3.05
C ASP A 35 12.68 3.40 -3.33
N ALA A 36 12.72 2.56 -2.30
CA ALA A 36 13.02 1.12 -2.45
C ALA A 36 12.00 0.41 -3.35
N ALA A 37 10.71 0.73 -3.19
CA ALA A 37 9.65 0.17 -4.01
C ALA A 37 9.74 0.61 -5.48
N ALA A 38 10.19 1.84 -5.76
CA ALA A 38 10.44 2.30 -7.13
C ALA A 38 11.59 1.53 -7.80
N ALA A 39 12.56 1.04 -7.03
CA ALA A 39 13.64 0.19 -7.51
C ALA A 39 13.25 -1.28 -7.71
N PHE A 40 12.05 -1.70 -7.29
CA PHE A 40 11.57 -3.08 -7.39
C PHE A 40 10.41 -3.20 -8.40
N PRO A 41 10.67 -3.62 -9.67
CA PRO A 41 9.65 -3.60 -10.73
C PRO A 41 8.37 -4.39 -10.41
N ASP A 42 8.49 -5.49 -9.67
CA ASP A 42 7.33 -6.32 -9.30
C ASP A 42 6.38 -5.61 -8.32
N PHE A 43 6.85 -4.60 -7.57
CA PHE A 43 5.99 -3.75 -6.75
C PHE A 43 4.95 -3.01 -7.59
N LYS A 44 5.36 -2.51 -8.77
CA LYS A 44 4.45 -1.84 -9.71
C LYS A 44 3.38 -2.80 -10.23
N ILE A 45 3.75 -4.04 -10.53
CA ILE A 45 2.81 -5.06 -11.02
C ILE A 45 1.72 -5.34 -9.96
N ILE A 46 2.11 -5.48 -8.70
CA ILE A 46 1.15 -5.72 -7.60
C ILE A 46 0.23 -4.51 -7.41
N ASN A 47 0.75 -3.28 -7.47
CA ASN A 47 -0.09 -2.08 -7.43
C ASN A 47 -1.03 -1.97 -8.63
N ASP A 48 -0.58 -2.36 -9.83
CA ASP A 48 -1.40 -2.39 -11.03
C ASP A 48 -2.57 -3.39 -10.86
N VAL A 49 -2.34 -4.51 -10.19
CA VAL A 49 -3.41 -5.48 -9.83
C VAL A 49 -4.40 -4.88 -8.83
N ILE A 50 -3.92 -4.26 -7.74
CA ILE A 50 -4.78 -3.63 -6.72
C ILE A 50 -5.67 -2.56 -7.37
N ARG A 51 -5.06 -1.70 -8.20
CA ARG A 51 -5.78 -0.65 -8.93
C ARG A 51 -6.80 -1.22 -9.91
N ALA A 52 -6.42 -2.20 -10.73
CA ALA A 52 -7.35 -2.81 -11.68
C ALA A 52 -8.56 -3.43 -10.97
N LEU A 53 -8.35 -4.10 -9.83
CA LEU A 53 -9.45 -4.63 -9.01
C LEU A 53 -10.33 -3.50 -8.47
N GLY A 54 -9.73 -2.42 -7.96
CA GLY A 54 -10.46 -1.23 -7.51
C GLY A 54 -11.30 -0.58 -8.60
N GLU A 55 -10.79 -0.52 -9.84
CA GLU A 55 -11.50 0.02 -11.00
C GLU A 55 -12.65 -0.90 -11.42
N ILE A 56 -12.40 -2.19 -11.61
CA ILE A 56 -13.42 -3.18 -12.04
C ILE A 56 -14.58 -3.23 -11.04
N VAL A 57 -14.24 -3.34 -9.75
CA VAL A 57 -15.23 -3.51 -8.68
C VAL A 57 -15.88 -2.17 -8.30
N GLY A 58 -15.13 -1.07 -8.33
CA GLY A 58 -15.62 0.24 -7.94
C GLY A 58 -16.53 0.92 -8.98
N GLN A 59 -16.40 0.57 -10.26
CA GLN A 59 -17.15 1.21 -11.35
C GLN A 59 -18.40 0.43 -11.78
N SER A 60 -18.62 -0.78 -11.27
CA SER A 60 -19.68 -1.66 -11.76
C SER A 60 -20.36 -2.46 -10.64
N THR A 61 -21.64 -2.17 -10.40
CA THR A 61 -22.46 -2.87 -9.39
C THR A 61 -22.50 -4.40 -9.59
N PRO A 62 -22.67 -4.94 -10.82
CA PRO A 62 -22.60 -6.38 -11.03
C PRO A 62 -21.25 -7.00 -10.62
N TRP A 63 -20.13 -6.34 -10.95
CA TRP A 63 -18.80 -6.84 -10.57
C TRP A 63 -18.55 -6.74 -9.08
N TYR A 64 -19.08 -5.71 -8.43
CA TYR A 64 -19.04 -5.58 -6.98
C TYR A 64 -19.76 -6.72 -6.26
N GLU A 65 -21.00 -7.03 -6.67
CA GLU A 65 -21.75 -8.15 -6.10
C GLU A 65 -21.10 -9.50 -6.43
N ARG A 66 -20.58 -9.67 -7.65
CA ARG A 66 -19.81 -10.86 -8.04
C ARG A 66 -18.59 -11.04 -7.15
N PHE A 67 -17.85 -9.97 -6.89
CA PHE A 67 -16.65 -10.01 -6.05
C PHE A 67 -16.97 -10.30 -4.59
N LYS A 68 -18.06 -9.73 -4.04
CA LYS A 68 -18.56 -10.09 -2.70
C LYS A 68 -18.93 -11.56 -2.61
N TYR A 69 -19.66 -12.07 -3.58
CA TYR A 69 -20.02 -13.49 -3.65
C TYR A 69 -18.77 -14.38 -3.66
N LEU A 70 -17.77 -14.06 -4.48
CA LEU A 70 -16.51 -14.80 -4.54
C LEU A 70 -15.73 -14.74 -3.23
N GLN A 71 -15.69 -13.58 -2.57
CA GLN A 71 -15.09 -13.46 -1.24
C GLN A 71 -15.79 -14.36 -0.22
N MET A 72 -17.12 -14.42 -0.26
CA MET A 72 -17.89 -15.28 0.65
C MET A 72 -17.63 -16.76 0.39
N VAL A 73 -17.70 -17.20 -0.87
CA VAL A 73 -17.55 -18.63 -1.22
C VAL A 73 -16.13 -19.15 -0.99
N ILE A 74 -15.11 -18.34 -1.27
CA ILE A 74 -13.71 -18.79 -1.24
C ILE A 74 -13.08 -18.57 0.13
N HIS A 75 -13.38 -17.43 0.76
CA HIS A 75 -12.68 -16.97 1.96
C HIS A 75 -13.58 -16.94 3.20
N ASN A 76 -14.85 -17.35 3.08
CA ASN A 76 -15.86 -17.29 4.13
C ASN A 76 -15.93 -15.90 4.80
N THR A 77 -15.80 -14.84 4.00
CA THR A 77 -15.75 -13.47 4.49
C THR A 77 -16.39 -12.51 3.49
N ASN A 78 -16.88 -11.37 3.98
CA ASN A 78 -17.41 -10.29 3.16
C ASN A 78 -16.69 -8.99 3.52
N LEU A 79 -15.39 -8.95 3.25
CA LEU A 79 -14.58 -7.79 3.59
C LEU A 79 -15.00 -6.61 2.71
N GLU A 80 -15.33 -5.46 3.32
CA GLU A 80 -15.75 -4.27 2.59
C GLU A 80 -14.68 -3.80 1.59
N HIS A 81 -15.11 -3.36 0.40
CA HIS A 81 -14.25 -2.93 -0.70
C HIS A 81 -13.37 -1.71 -0.37
N GLN A 82 -13.71 -0.97 0.69
CA GLN A 82 -12.98 0.23 1.13
C GLN A 82 -11.47 0.00 1.38
N GLY A 83 -11.03 -1.25 1.56
CA GLY A 83 -9.63 -1.60 1.81
C GLY A 83 -8.73 -1.79 0.57
N LEU A 84 -9.24 -1.68 -0.66
CA LEU A 84 -8.42 -1.78 -1.89
C LEU A 84 -7.98 -0.42 -2.44
N TYR A 85 -8.40 0.68 -1.83
CA TYR A 85 -8.02 2.02 -2.26
C TYR A 85 -6.67 2.43 -1.64
N LEU A 86 -5.73 2.78 -2.52
CA LEU A 86 -4.43 3.34 -2.16
C LEU A 86 -4.60 4.82 -1.79
N ILE A 87 -4.79 5.14 -0.50
CA ILE A 87 -4.96 6.53 -0.05
C ILE A 87 -3.68 7.08 0.61
N ARG A 88 -2.80 6.23 1.20
CA ARG A 88 -1.52 6.65 1.84
C ARG A 88 -0.46 5.54 1.80
N TRP A 89 0.82 5.84 2.02
CA TRP A 89 1.87 4.80 2.00
C TRP A 89 1.66 3.65 3.00
N LEU A 90 1.21 3.94 4.24
CA LEU A 90 0.76 2.90 5.19
C LEU A 90 -0.35 2.01 4.61
N SER A 91 -1.16 2.56 3.70
CA SER A 91 -2.19 1.83 2.96
C SER A 91 -1.63 0.94 1.84
N HIS A 92 -0.36 1.04 1.42
CA HIS A 92 0.22 0.06 0.48
C HIS A 92 0.46 -1.28 1.16
N GLY A 93 1.10 -1.27 2.33
CA GLY A 93 1.28 -2.50 3.13
C GLY A 93 -0.05 -3.14 3.49
N ASP A 94 -1.02 -2.33 3.92
CA ASP A 94 -2.35 -2.82 4.27
C ASP A 94 -3.14 -3.30 3.03
N ALA A 95 -3.03 -2.62 1.88
CA ALA A 95 -3.67 -3.06 0.63
C ALA A 95 -3.04 -4.34 0.06
N ILE A 96 -1.72 -4.51 0.15
CA ILE A 96 -1.02 -5.74 -0.24
C ILE A 96 -1.43 -6.89 0.67
N LYS A 97 -1.46 -6.66 1.99
CA LYS A 97 -1.93 -7.66 2.96
C LYS A 97 -3.39 -8.04 2.73
N ARG A 98 -4.23 -7.06 2.39
CA ARG A 98 -5.61 -7.29 1.98
C ARG A 98 -5.68 -8.11 0.70
N LEU A 99 -4.92 -7.77 -0.34
CA LEU A 99 -4.87 -8.56 -1.57
C LEU A 99 -4.50 -10.02 -1.29
N CYS A 100 -3.55 -10.27 -0.39
CA CYS A 100 -3.20 -11.63 0.05
C CYS A 100 -4.41 -12.37 0.63
N SER A 101 -5.22 -11.72 1.47
CA SER A 101 -6.37 -12.35 2.14
C SER A 101 -7.57 -12.62 1.22
N ILE A 102 -7.58 -12.04 0.03
CA ILE A 102 -8.68 -12.19 -0.95
C ILE A 102 -8.17 -12.65 -2.33
N LEU A 103 -6.94 -13.15 -2.40
CA LEU A 103 -6.22 -13.40 -3.66
C LEU A 103 -7.00 -14.32 -4.60
N GLY A 104 -7.63 -15.37 -4.08
CA GLY A 104 -8.45 -16.28 -4.90
C GLY A 104 -9.62 -15.59 -5.59
N ALA A 105 -10.32 -14.70 -4.89
CA ALA A 105 -11.45 -13.96 -5.46
C ALA A 105 -10.96 -12.93 -6.49
N ALA A 106 -9.84 -12.26 -6.19
CA ALA A 106 -9.19 -11.32 -7.10
C ALA A 106 -8.77 -11.96 -8.43
N ILE A 107 -8.16 -13.15 -8.37
CA ILE A 107 -7.73 -13.89 -9.57
C ILE A 107 -8.94 -14.25 -10.45
N ILE A 108 -10.02 -14.76 -9.84
CA ILE A 108 -11.23 -15.12 -10.59
C ILE A 108 -11.84 -13.90 -11.27
N VAL A 109 -11.97 -12.77 -10.55
CA VAL A 109 -12.48 -11.53 -11.16
C VAL A 109 -11.63 -11.09 -12.35
N LEU A 110 -10.30 -11.12 -12.23
CA LEU A 110 -9.42 -10.74 -13.35
C LEU A 110 -9.57 -11.67 -14.56
N ILE A 111 -9.81 -12.97 -14.33
CA ILE A 111 -10.04 -13.96 -15.39
C ILE A 111 -11.41 -13.74 -16.05
N GLU A 112 -12.48 -13.63 -15.24
CA GLU A 112 -13.85 -13.44 -15.74
C GLU A 112 -13.99 -12.10 -16.49
N TYR A 113 -13.30 -11.05 -16.03
CA TYR A 113 -13.24 -9.76 -16.71
C TYR A 113 -12.36 -9.78 -17.98
N ASN A 114 -11.62 -10.87 -18.23
CA ASN A 114 -10.62 -10.98 -19.29
C ASN A 114 -9.57 -9.85 -19.25
N HIS A 115 -9.12 -9.49 -18.04
CA HIS A 115 -8.16 -8.41 -17.85
C HIS A 115 -6.73 -8.84 -18.24
N LYS A 116 -5.95 -7.92 -18.82
CA LYS A 116 -4.55 -8.18 -19.26
C LYS A 116 -3.60 -8.68 -18.17
N LEU A 117 -3.94 -8.48 -16.90
CA LEU A 117 -3.15 -8.95 -15.74
C LEU A 117 -3.48 -10.40 -15.32
N ALA A 118 -4.55 -11.00 -15.85
CA ALA A 118 -4.94 -12.39 -15.57
C ALA A 118 -3.81 -13.43 -15.78
N PRO A 119 -2.98 -13.37 -16.84
CA PRO A 119 -1.84 -14.30 -16.96
C PRO A 119 -0.75 -14.04 -15.91
N VAL A 120 -0.54 -12.78 -15.51
CA VAL A 120 0.52 -12.39 -14.57
C VAL A 120 0.25 -12.94 -13.17
N VAL A 121 -1.00 -12.80 -12.68
CA VAL A 121 -1.40 -13.26 -11.34
C VAL A 121 -1.42 -14.79 -11.19
N LYS A 122 -1.26 -15.53 -12.29
CA LYS A 122 -1.13 -17.01 -12.29
C LYS A 122 0.32 -17.48 -12.16
N THR A 123 1.30 -16.58 -12.28
CA THR A 123 2.72 -16.97 -12.24
C THR A 123 3.21 -17.16 -10.80
N LEU A 124 4.04 -18.17 -10.54
CA LEU A 124 4.66 -18.38 -9.22
C LEU A 124 5.44 -17.15 -8.75
N LYS A 125 6.07 -16.42 -9.68
CA LYS A 125 6.77 -15.16 -9.39
C LYS A 125 5.84 -14.16 -8.72
N PHE A 126 4.62 -13.99 -9.22
CA PHE A 126 3.66 -13.06 -8.64
C PHE A 126 3.32 -13.42 -7.19
N TYR A 127 3.01 -14.70 -6.91
CA TYR A 127 2.72 -15.15 -5.53
C TYR A 127 3.91 -14.89 -4.61
N TYR A 128 5.12 -15.28 -5.04
CA TYR A 128 6.32 -15.08 -4.24
C TYR A 128 6.54 -13.59 -3.92
N CYS A 129 6.50 -12.72 -4.92
CA CYS A 129 6.67 -11.28 -4.73
C CYS A 129 5.57 -10.68 -3.85
N LEU A 130 4.31 -11.12 -4.02
CA LEU A 130 3.18 -10.61 -3.25
C LEU A 130 3.33 -10.92 -1.76
N TYR A 131 3.57 -12.19 -1.41
CA TYR A 131 3.71 -12.59 0.00
C TYR A 131 5.00 -12.04 0.62
N PHE A 132 6.11 -12.05 -0.12
CA PHE A 132 7.37 -11.45 0.34
C PHE A 132 7.19 -9.96 0.67
N LEU A 133 6.53 -9.19 -0.21
CA LEU A 133 6.26 -7.78 0.05
C LEU A 133 5.28 -7.58 1.21
N ALA A 134 4.28 -8.47 1.37
CA ALA A 134 3.36 -8.40 2.49
C ALA A 134 4.10 -8.51 3.85
N ASP A 135 5.06 -9.43 3.95
CA ASP A 135 5.84 -9.65 5.17
C ASP A 135 6.77 -8.47 5.47
N VAL A 136 7.53 -8.00 4.46
CA VAL A 136 8.46 -6.86 4.63
C VAL A 136 7.69 -5.60 4.98
N LEU A 137 6.60 -5.29 4.26
CA LEU A 137 5.81 -4.09 4.51
C LEU A 137 5.06 -4.14 5.85
N ALA A 138 4.72 -5.33 6.36
CA ALA A 138 4.15 -5.45 7.69
C ALA A 138 5.13 -5.00 8.78
N GLN A 139 6.42 -5.33 8.64
CA GLN A 139 7.47 -4.85 9.55
C GLN A 139 7.68 -3.34 9.41
N MET A 140 7.74 -2.82 8.17
CA MET A 140 7.85 -1.38 7.92
C MET A 140 6.67 -0.60 8.49
N ASN A 141 5.44 -1.09 8.32
CA ASN A 141 4.24 -0.49 8.92
C ASN A 141 4.29 -0.49 10.46
N THR A 142 4.87 -1.54 11.07
CA THR A 142 5.05 -1.61 12.52
C THR A 142 6.06 -0.58 13.01
N LEU A 143 7.20 -0.49 12.33
CA LEU A 143 8.23 0.50 12.61
C LEU A 143 7.72 1.94 12.41
N ASN A 144 6.98 2.18 11.34
CA ASN A 144 6.37 3.49 11.06
C ASN A 144 5.40 3.91 12.17
N ARG A 145 4.52 2.99 12.63
CA ARG A 145 3.61 3.25 13.77
C ARG A 145 4.37 3.48 15.08
N PHE A 146 5.47 2.77 15.30
CA PHE A 146 6.33 2.99 16.45
C PHE A 146 6.90 4.42 16.44
N PHE A 147 7.38 4.90 15.29
CA PHE A 147 7.89 6.25 15.10
C PHE A 147 6.86 7.38 15.25
N GLN A 148 5.56 7.08 15.20
CA GLN A 148 4.50 8.05 15.43
C GLN A 148 4.13 8.21 16.91
N ARG A 149 4.71 7.41 17.83
CA ARG A 149 4.44 7.52 19.26
C ARG A 149 5.00 8.83 19.82
N ARG A 150 4.39 9.33 20.90
CA ARG A 150 4.76 10.61 21.53
C ARG A 150 6.17 10.61 22.12
N SER A 151 6.62 9.46 22.61
CA SER A 151 7.96 9.25 23.15
C SER A 151 8.56 8.04 22.45
N VAL A 152 9.55 8.29 21.59
CA VAL A 152 10.27 7.26 20.85
C VAL A 152 11.71 7.33 21.30
N ASP A 153 12.17 6.27 21.95
CA ASP A 153 13.60 6.04 22.12
C ASP A 153 14.09 5.21 20.93
N ILE A 154 14.89 5.85 20.09
CA ILE A 154 15.40 5.25 18.84
C ILE A 154 16.45 4.18 19.16
N THR A 155 17.05 4.20 20.36
CA THR A 155 18.04 3.20 20.79
C THR A 155 17.41 1.84 21.09
N LEU A 156 16.08 1.77 21.24
CA LEU A 156 15.34 0.53 21.49
C LEU A 156 14.95 -0.23 20.21
N VAL A 157 15.34 0.28 19.03
CA VAL A 157 15.17 -0.42 17.75
C VAL A 157 16.39 -1.32 17.55
N SER A 158 16.37 -2.49 18.18
CA SER A 158 17.40 -3.54 18.11
C SER A 158 16.85 -4.83 17.49
#